data_AF-A0A1R3L7W2-F1
#
_entry.id   AF-A0A1R3L7W2-F1
#
_cell.length_a   1.000
_cell.length_b   1.000
_cell.length_c   1.000
_cell.angle_alpha   90.00
_cell.angle_beta   90.00
_cell.angle_gamma   90.00
#
_symmetry.space_group_name_H-M   'P 1'
#
loop_
_entity.id
_entity.type
_entity.pdbx_description
1 polymer ?
#
loop_
_entity_poly.entity_id
_entity_poly.type
_entity_poly.pdbx_seq_one_letter_code
_entity_poly.pdbx_strand_id
1 'polypeptide(L)'
;CATCFCPCVTFGRIAEIVDRGSTSCGTSGALYALLQWFTCLHCVYSCAYRSKLRAQYNLGESPCNDCFVHCCCEPCALSQEYRELRNRGFDMSI
;
A
#
# COMPACT_ATOMS: atom_id res chain seq x y z
N CYS A 1 -3.87 12.60 8.43
CA CYS A 1 -3.28 11.37 7.88
C CYS A 1 -1.96 11.70 7.20
N ALA A 2 -0.82 11.19 7.70
CA ALA A 2 0.49 11.37 7.05
C ALA A 2 0.51 10.80 5.60
N THR A 3 -0.33 9.79 5.35
CA THR A 3 -0.65 9.17 4.06
C THR A 3 -1.11 10.14 2.98
N CYS A 4 -1.70 11.28 3.36
CA CYS A 4 -2.21 12.26 2.41
C CYS A 4 -1.12 13.21 1.90
N PHE A 5 -0.03 13.38 2.66
CA PHE A 5 1.11 14.22 2.29
C PHE A 5 2.19 13.42 1.55
N CYS A 6 2.41 12.15 1.93
CA CYS A 6 3.35 11.25 1.28
C CYS A 6 2.79 9.81 1.17
N PRO A 7 1.90 9.54 0.20
CA PRO A 7 1.36 8.20 -0.03
C PRO A 7 2.44 7.20 -0.42
N CYS A 8 3.48 7.64 -1.15
CA CYS A 8 4.63 6.85 -1.56
C CYS A 8 5.45 6.30 -0.38
N VAL A 9 5.67 7.08 0.67
CA VAL A 9 6.38 6.61 1.88
C VAL A 9 5.53 5.58 2.62
N THR A 10 4.23 5.86 2.77
CA THR A 10 3.32 4.95 3.48
C THR A 10 3.19 3.61 2.74
N PHE A 11 3.03 3.67 1.42
CA PHE A 11 3.02 2.49 0.56
C PHE A 11 4.34 1.73 0.67
N GLY A 12 5.48 2.43 0.65
CA GLY A 12 6.81 1.82 0.82
C GLY A 12 6.95 1.00 2.10
N ARG A 13 6.47 1.52 3.23
CA ARG A 13 6.49 0.80 4.52
C ARG A 13 5.60 -0.43 4.52
N ILE A 14 4.39 -0.32 3.95
CA ILE A 14 3.47 -1.45 3.83
C ILE A 14 4.09 -2.54 2.94
N ALA A 15 4.65 -2.15 1.79
CA ALA A 15 5.29 -3.07 0.86
C ALA A 15 6.49 -3.79 1.48
N GLU A 16 7.35 -3.08 2.21
CA GLU A 16 8.51 -3.66 2.89
C GLU A 16 8.11 -4.74 3.90
N ILE A 17 7.05 -4.50 4.68
CA ILE A 17 6.52 -5.47 5.64
C ILE A 17 5.89 -6.68 4.94
N VAL A 18 5.13 -6.45 3.86
CA VAL A 18 4.48 -7.51 3.08
C VAL A 18 5.51 -8.38 2.34
N ASP A 19 6.57 -7.77 1.79
CA ASP A 19 7.67 -8.45 1.11
C ASP A 19 8.74 -8.98 2.08
N ARG A 20 8.51 -8.86 3.41
CA ARG A 20 9.41 -9.32 4.47
C ARG A 20 10.85 -8.83 4.30
N GLY A 21 11.03 -7.59 3.85
CA GLY A 21 12.35 -6.98 3.59
C GLY A 21 13.02 -7.38 2.27
N SER A 22 12.33 -8.07 1.35
CA SER A 22 12.88 -8.34 0.01
C SER A 22 12.97 -7.08 -0.86
N THR A 23 12.12 -6.09 -0.60
CA THR A 23 12.11 -4.79 -1.27
C THR A 23 12.20 -3.68 -0.21
N SER A 24 13.16 -2.75 -0.38
CA SER A 24 13.31 -1.64 0.56
C SER A 24 12.14 -0.65 0.44
N CYS A 25 11.75 -0.01 1.54
CA CYS A 25 10.71 1.02 1.53
C CYS A 25 10.95 2.10 0.45
N GLY A 26 12.21 2.47 0.23
CA GLY A 26 12.59 3.45 -0.80
C GLY A 26 12.33 2.95 -2.23
N THR A 27 12.66 1.69 -2.51
CA THR A 27 12.45 1.08 -3.84
C THR A 27 10.96 0.94 -4.16
N SER A 28 10.17 0.44 -3.21
CA SER A 28 8.73 0.23 -3.38
C SER A 28 7.97 1.55 -3.49
N GLY A 29 8.35 2.56 -2.70
CA GLY A 29 7.81 3.92 -2.79
C GLY A 29 8.19 4.63 -4.09
N ALA A 30 9.42 4.47 -4.57
CA ALA A 30 9.86 5.01 -5.85
C ALA A 30 9.16 4.33 -7.04
N LEU A 31 8.99 3.00 -7.00
CA LEU A 31 8.22 2.26 -8.01
C LEU A 31 6.77 2.74 -8.05
N TYR A 32 6.14 2.94 -6.88
CA TYR A 32 4.78 3.45 -6.80
C TYR A 32 4.67 4.88 -7.38
N ALA A 33 5.62 5.76 -7.06
CA ALA A 33 5.65 7.13 -7.59
C ALA A 33 5.92 7.17 -9.11
N LEU A 34 6.85 6.35 -9.59
CA LEU A 34 7.13 6.21 -11.02
C LEU A 34 5.95 5.63 -11.77
N LEU A 35 5.30 4.59 -11.22
CA LEU A 35 4.08 4.04 -11.78
C LEU A 35 3.03 5.14 -11.84
N GLN A 36 2.75 5.85 -10.77
CA GLN A 36 1.76 6.93 -10.77
C GLN A 36 2.07 8.06 -11.76
N TRP A 37 3.35 8.42 -11.94
CA TRP A 37 3.76 9.50 -12.84
C TRP A 37 3.74 9.10 -14.32
N PHE A 38 4.15 7.86 -14.63
CA PHE A 38 4.30 7.38 -16.00
C PHE A 38 3.12 6.51 -16.48
N THR A 39 2.31 5.97 -15.58
CA THR A 39 1.28 4.97 -15.90
C THR A 39 0.05 5.07 -14.98
N CYS A 40 -1.17 4.88 -15.51
CA CYS A 40 -2.36 4.68 -14.65
C CYS A 40 -2.38 3.31 -13.93
N LEU A 41 -1.26 2.59 -13.89
CA LEU A 41 -1.14 1.25 -13.33
C LEU A 41 -0.89 1.23 -11.82
N HIS A 42 -0.72 2.40 -11.19
CA HIS A 42 -0.49 2.49 -9.75
C HIS A 42 -1.62 1.85 -8.93
N CYS A 43 -2.88 1.93 -9.41
CA CYS A 43 -4.03 1.29 -8.78
C CYS A 43 -3.93 -0.24 -8.81
N VAL A 44 -3.46 -0.82 -9.92
CA VAL A 44 -3.28 -2.28 -10.05
C VAL A 44 -2.18 -2.75 -9.11
N TYR A 45 -1.09 -1.98 -9.03
CA TYR A 45 0.02 -2.26 -8.12
C TYR A 45 -0.42 -2.19 -6.65
N SER A 46 -1.21 -1.18 -6.29
CA SER A 46 -1.86 -1.03 -4.98
C SER A 46 -2.77 -2.21 -4.64
N CYS A 47 -3.68 -2.58 -5.56
CA CYS A 47 -4.58 -3.72 -5.39
C CYS A 47 -3.81 -5.05 -5.23
N ALA A 48 -2.72 -5.26 -5.96
CA ALA A 48 -1.92 -6.48 -5.85
C ALA A 48 -1.29 -6.62 -4.46
N TYR A 49 -0.72 -5.53 -3.91
CA TYR A 49 -0.16 -5.53 -2.55
C TYR A 49 -1.24 -5.71 -1.49
N ARG A 50 -2.41 -5.09 -1.67
CA ARG A 50 -3.58 -5.30 -0.81
C ARG A 50 -3.99 -6.77 -0.77
N SER A 51 -4.07 -7.43 -1.93
CA SER A 51 -4.37 -8.86 -2.00
C SER A 51 -3.29 -9.71 -1.35
N LYS A 52 -2.00 -9.37 -1.54
CA LYS A 52 -0.90 -10.08 -0.84
C LYS A 52 -0.97 -9.92 0.67
N LEU A 53 -1.20 -8.71 1.18
CA LEU A 53 -1.35 -8.45 2.61
C LEU A 53 -2.54 -9.24 3.16
N ARG A 54 -3.68 -9.25 2.47
CA ARG A 54 -4.84 -10.04 2.89
C ARG A 54 -4.59 -11.54 2.87
N ALA A 55 -3.93 -12.05 1.84
CA ALA A 55 -3.57 -13.46 1.73
C ALA A 55 -2.61 -13.90 2.84
N GLN A 56 -1.59 -13.09 3.17
CA GLN A 56 -0.65 -13.39 4.25
C GLN A 56 -1.31 -13.40 5.63
N TYR A 57 -2.30 -12.52 5.84
CA TYR A 57 -2.95 -12.37 7.14
C TYR A 57 -4.39 -12.91 7.22
N ASN A 58 -4.80 -13.75 6.25
CA ASN A 58 -6.14 -14.34 6.14
C ASN A 58 -7.29 -13.33 6.37
N LEU A 59 -7.18 -12.15 5.77
CA LEU A 59 -8.21 -11.11 5.84
C LEU A 59 -9.24 -11.31 4.73
N GLY A 60 -10.51 -11.06 5.02
CA GLY A 60 -11.60 -11.19 4.06
C GLY A 60 -11.37 -10.38 2.78
N GLU A 61 -11.58 -11.02 1.63
CA GLU A 61 -11.48 -10.38 0.33
C GLU A 61 -12.58 -9.32 0.18
N SER A 62 -12.16 -8.10 -0.14
CA SER A 62 -13.05 -7.03 -0.59
C SER A 62 -12.67 -6.74 -2.04
N PRO A 63 -13.61 -6.71 -3.00
CA PRO A 63 -13.29 -6.38 -4.38
C PRO A 63 -12.60 -5.02 -4.43
N CYS A 64 -11.54 -4.89 -5.25
CA CYS A 64 -10.96 -3.60 -5.59
C CYS A 64 -11.98 -2.88 -6.49
N ASN A 65 -13.00 -2.29 -5.86
CA ASN A 65 -14.10 -1.63 -6.54
C ASN A 65 -13.55 -0.36 -7.22
N ASP A 66 -13.53 -0.37 -8.55
CA ASP A 66 -13.19 0.74 -9.46
C ASP A 66 -11.84 1.44 -9.23
N CYS A 67 -10.86 1.15 -10.09
CA CYS A 67 -9.57 1.87 -10.17
C CYS A 67 -9.71 3.40 -10.17
N PHE A 68 -10.78 3.94 -10.76
CA PHE A 68 -11.05 5.38 -10.80
C PHE A 68 -11.50 5.97 -9.46
N VAL A 69 -12.32 5.24 -8.69
CA VAL A 69 -12.73 5.63 -7.33
C VAL A 69 -11.58 5.43 -6.35
N HIS A 70 -10.80 4.37 -6.56
CA HIS A 70 -9.58 4.09 -5.81
C HIS A 70 -8.60 5.26 -5.91
N CYS A 71 -8.41 5.90 -7.06
CA CYS A 71 -7.48 7.03 -7.18
C CYS A 71 -7.78 8.20 -6.19
N CYS A 72 -9.06 8.48 -5.91
CA CYS A 72 -9.47 9.48 -4.89
C CYS A 72 -9.46 8.95 -3.45
N CYS A 73 -9.63 7.64 -3.23
CA CYS A 73 -9.72 7.01 -1.91
C CYS A 73 -8.49 6.19 -1.51
N GLU A 74 -7.47 6.11 -2.37
CA GLU A 74 -6.24 5.34 -2.17
C GLU A 74 -5.51 5.73 -0.88
N PRO A 75 -5.32 7.02 -0.54
CA PRO A 75 -4.73 7.38 0.74
C PRO A 75 -5.57 6.89 1.93
N CYS A 76 -6.89 6.76 1.80
CA CYS A 76 -7.74 6.18 2.84
C CYS A 76 -7.54 4.66 2.95
N ALA A 77 -7.45 3.96 1.82
CA ALA A 77 -7.17 2.52 1.78
C ALA A 77 -5.77 2.21 2.35
N LEU A 78 -4.76 3.00 1.98
CA LEU A 78 -3.41 2.94 2.55
C LEU A 78 -3.39 3.21 4.05
N SER A 79 -4.17 4.21 4.51
CA SER A 79 -4.29 4.51 5.93
C SER A 79 -4.93 3.36 6.70
N GLN A 80 -5.88 2.65 6.10
CA GLN A 80 -6.50 1.47 6.67
C GLN A 80 -5.48 0.34 6.82
N GLU A 81 -4.72 0.04 5.76
CA GLU A 81 -3.68 -1.01 5.78
C GLU A 81 -2.56 -0.68 6.77
N TYR A 82 -2.11 0.57 6.81
CA TYR A 82 -1.13 1.04 7.77
C TYR A 82 -1.60 0.80 9.22
N ARG A 83 -2.86 1.13 9.52
CA ARG A 83 -3.45 0.91 10.85
C ARG A 83 -3.58 -0.58 11.17
N GLU A 84 -3.89 -1.40 10.17
CA GLU A 84 -4.06 -2.84 10.34
C GLU A 84 -2.72 -3.52 10.65
N LEU A 85 -1.65 -3.15 9.95
CA LEU A 85 -0.29 -3.58 10.29
C LEU A 85 0.12 -3.07 11.67
N ARG A 86 -0.12 -1.79 11.98
CA ARG A 86 0.17 -1.24 13.32
C ARG A 86 -0.56 -1.98 14.43
N ASN A 87 -1.85 -2.31 14.25
CA ASN A 87 -2.65 -3.03 15.25
C ASN A 87 -2.16 -4.47 15.48
N ARG A 88 -1.47 -5.07 14.51
CA ARG A 88 -0.83 -6.37 14.65
C ARG A 88 0.54 -6.33 15.34
N GLY A 89 1.04 -5.13 15.67
CA GLY A 89 2.32 -4.96 16.34
C GLY A 89 3.52 -4.80 15.40
N PHE A 90 3.30 -4.53 14.11
CA PHE A 90 4.39 -4.20 13.21
C PHE A 90 4.94 -2.80 13.50
N ASP A 91 6.27 -2.67 13.49
CA ASP A 91 6.94 -1.39 13.64
C ASP A 91 6.89 -0.62 12.32
N MET A 92 6.09 0.43 12.29
CA MET A 92 5.88 1.29 11.12
C MET A 92 6.79 2.54 11.15
N SER A 93 7.78 2.58 12.06
CA SER A 93 8.73 3.70 12.24
C SER A 93 10.09 3.49 11.57
N ILE A 94 10.31 2.31 10.98
CA ILE A 94 11.44 2.05 10.06
C ILE A 94 11.44 3.15 9.00
#